data_AF-A0AB39I0V2-F1
#
_entry.id   AF-A0AB39I0V2-F1
#
_cell.length_a   1.000
_cell.length_b   1.000
_cell.length_c   1.000
_cell.angle_alpha   90.00
_cell.angle_beta   90.00
_cell.angle_gamma   90.00
#
_symmetry.space_group_name_H-M   'P 1'
#
loop_
_entity.id
_entity.type
_entity.pdbx_description
1 polymer ?
#
loop_
_entity_poly.entity_id
_entity_poly.type
_entity_poly.pdbx_seq_one_letter_code
_entity_poly.pdbx_strand_id
1 'polypeptide(L)'
;MSTFAVFGMTADVALAEARKITKTTKASGKVGGGVALELTLAEWNEAVSECAAKIMAGEKVKQLSQMFDAPQYAQQFMDLARKTGKCRGLRIRAKCELTDAKGKPVINKKTKAPKVGWVDYSPNHSHAA
;
A
#
# COMPACT_ATOMS: atom_id res chain seq x y z
N MET A 1 -22.61 3.32 5.58
CA MET A 1 -21.53 2.80 6.45
C MET A 1 -20.21 3.28 5.86
N SER A 2 -19.68 4.39 6.37
CA SER A 2 -18.40 4.92 5.89
C SER A 2 -17.28 4.08 6.48
N THR A 3 -16.42 3.51 5.64
CA THR A 3 -15.33 2.64 6.10
C THR A 3 -13.98 3.32 5.89
N PHE A 4 -13.18 3.40 6.93
CA PHE A 4 -11.86 4.04 6.93
C PHE A 4 -10.76 2.99 6.86
N ALA A 5 -9.66 3.29 6.18
CA ALA A 5 -8.47 2.43 6.19
C ALA A 5 -7.19 3.27 6.12
N VAL A 6 -6.12 2.75 6.69
CA VAL A 6 -4.80 3.39 6.65
C VAL A 6 -4.07 2.93 5.41
N PHE A 7 -3.60 3.88 4.62
CA PHE A 7 -2.73 3.68 3.48
C PHE A 7 -1.35 4.23 3.78
N GLY A 8 -0.32 3.56 3.27
CA GLY A 8 1.06 3.99 3.40
C GLY A 8 2.03 2.91 2.97
N MET A 9 3.27 3.01 3.42
CA MET A 9 4.27 1.96 3.30
C MET A 9 5.04 1.84 4.61
N THR A 10 5.20 0.63 5.13
CA THR A 10 6.04 0.33 6.28
C THR A 10 7.18 -0.59 5.85
N ALA A 11 8.28 -0.57 6.60
CA ALA A 11 9.43 -1.43 6.33
C ALA A 11 9.03 -2.92 6.24
N ASP A 12 8.15 -3.38 7.12
CA ASP A 12 7.69 -4.78 7.14
C ASP A 12 6.92 -5.15 5.88
N VAL A 13 6.02 -4.26 5.44
CA VAL A 13 5.24 -4.48 4.21
C VAL A 13 6.17 -4.42 2.99
N ALA A 14 7.13 -3.49 2.96
CA ALA A 14 8.10 -3.42 1.89
C ALA A 14 8.99 -4.66 1.82
N LEU A 15 9.41 -5.22 2.97
CA LEU A 15 10.15 -6.48 3.03
C LEU A 15 9.29 -7.65 2.55
N ALA A 16 8.05 -7.75 2.99
CA ALA A 16 7.14 -8.80 2.56
C ALA A 16 6.87 -8.75 1.05
N GLU A 17 6.80 -7.56 0.47
CA GLU A 17 6.65 -7.35 -0.97
C GLU A 17 7.94 -7.64 -1.74
N ALA A 18 9.09 -7.20 -1.22
CA ALA A 18 10.39 -7.51 -1.79
C ALA A 18 10.60 -9.03 -1.87
N ARG A 19 10.27 -9.78 -0.81
CA ARG A 19 10.36 -11.25 -0.80
C ARG A 19 9.53 -11.92 -1.89
N LYS A 20 8.40 -11.34 -2.30
CA LYS A 20 7.55 -11.88 -3.37
C LYS A 20 8.09 -11.55 -4.77
N ILE A 21 8.78 -10.43 -4.91
CA ILE A 21 9.24 -9.91 -6.20
C ILE A 21 10.67 -10.38 -6.51
N THR A 22 11.52 -10.50 -5.48
CA THR A 22 12.91 -10.90 -5.62
C THR A 22 12.99 -12.36 -6.06
N LYS A 23 13.39 -12.56 -7.31
CA LYS A 23 13.64 -13.88 -7.89
C LYS A 23 14.77 -14.58 -7.13
N THR A 24 14.62 -15.87 -6.90
CA THR A 24 15.62 -16.73 -6.25
C THR A 24 16.71 -17.23 -7.21
N THR A 25 16.66 -16.84 -8.48
CA THR A 25 17.54 -17.35 -9.53
C THR A 25 18.39 -16.25 -10.17
N LYS A 26 19.71 -16.47 -10.26
CA LYS A 26 20.61 -15.67 -11.10
C LYS A 26 20.67 -16.32 -12.49
N ALA A 27 20.47 -15.52 -13.55
CA ALA A 27 20.74 -15.99 -14.91
C ALA A 27 22.26 -16.15 -15.06
N SER A 28 22.73 -17.39 -15.12
CA SER A 28 24.13 -17.69 -15.35
C SER A 28 24.48 -17.25 -16.78
N GLY A 29 25.34 -16.24 -16.90
CA GLY A 29 25.82 -15.69 -18.18
C GLY A 29 26.78 -16.61 -18.92
N LYS A 30 26.43 -17.89 -19.11
CA LYS A 30 27.06 -18.75 -20.11
C LYS A 30 26.06 -19.10 -21.20
N VAL A 31 26.37 -18.58 -22.38
CA VAL A 31 25.79 -18.90 -23.68
C VAL A 31 25.51 -20.41 -23.76
N GLY A 32 24.23 -20.77 -23.93
CA GLY A 32 23.80 -22.15 -24.13
C GLY A 32 23.39 -22.89 -22.85
N GLY A 33 22.11 -22.83 -22.50
CA GLY A 33 21.45 -23.85 -21.67
C GLY A 33 21.91 -24.02 -20.22
N GLY A 34 22.45 -22.98 -19.57
CA GLY A 34 22.96 -23.06 -18.20
C GLY A 34 21.88 -23.04 -17.12
N VAL A 35 21.86 -24.08 -16.28
CA VAL A 35 21.02 -24.25 -15.08
C VAL A 35 21.02 -22.96 -14.25
N ALA A 36 19.82 -22.51 -13.85
CA ALA A 36 19.66 -21.39 -12.94
C ALA A 36 20.41 -21.68 -11.63
N LEU A 37 21.44 -20.89 -11.33
CA LEU A 37 22.10 -20.96 -10.03
C LEU A 37 21.13 -20.37 -9.00
N GLU A 38 20.71 -21.20 -8.05
CA GLU A 38 19.98 -20.74 -6.88
C GLU A 38 20.87 -19.77 -6.11
N LEU A 39 20.37 -18.56 -5.87
CA LEU A 39 21.00 -17.60 -4.97
C LEU A 39 21.16 -18.25 -3.60
N THR A 40 22.33 -18.08 -2.98
CA THR A 40 22.47 -18.46 -1.57
C THR A 40 21.51 -17.63 -0.72
N LEU A 41 21.06 -18.18 0.42
CA LEU A 41 20.11 -17.48 1.31
C LEU A 41 20.62 -16.09 1.71
N ALA A 42 21.94 -15.92 1.87
CA ALA A 42 22.56 -14.65 2.20
C ALA A 42 22.40 -13.63 1.06
N GLU A 43 22.76 -13.99 -0.17
CA GLU A 43 22.65 -13.10 -1.34
C GLU A 43 21.19 -12.77 -1.66
N TRP A 44 20.28 -13.72 -1.46
CA TRP A 44 18.84 -13.45 -1.65
C TRP A 44 18.31 -12.49 -0.59
N ASN A 45 18.70 -12.66 0.68
CA ASN A 45 18.32 -11.73 1.75
C ASN A 45 18.83 -10.31 1.50
N GLU A 46 20.06 -10.17 0.99
CA GLU A 46 20.61 -8.87 0.60
C GLU A 46 19.81 -8.25 -0.56
N ALA A 47 19.55 -9.01 -1.63
CA ALA A 47 18.72 -8.55 -2.75
C ALA A 47 17.29 -8.18 -2.33
N VAL A 48 16.69 -8.91 -1.38
CA VAL A 48 15.40 -8.56 -0.76
C VAL A 48 15.52 -7.26 0.02
N SER A 49 16.59 -7.05 0.77
CA SER A 49 16.80 -5.82 1.54
C SER A 49 16.93 -4.59 0.63
N GLU A 50 17.68 -4.71 -0.48
CA GLU A 50 17.80 -3.65 -1.48
C GLU A 50 16.48 -3.38 -2.20
N CYS A 51 15.74 -4.45 -2.56
CA CYS A 51 14.43 -4.32 -3.18
C CYS A 51 13.44 -3.66 -2.23
N ALA A 52 13.46 -4.02 -0.94
CA ALA A 52 12.64 -3.38 0.08
C ALA A 52 13.00 -1.91 0.26
N ALA A 53 14.28 -1.55 0.24
CA ALA A 53 14.72 -0.17 0.25
C ALA A 53 14.20 0.61 -0.98
N LYS A 54 14.22 0.00 -2.18
CA LYS A 54 13.64 0.58 -3.40
C LYS A 54 12.12 0.75 -3.30
N ILE A 55 11.40 -0.23 -2.74
CA ILE A 55 9.95 -0.13 -2.49
C ILE A 55 9.64 0.98 -1.48
N MET A 56 10.44 1.07 -0.41
CA MET A 56 10.38 2.14 0.59
C MET A 56 10.81 3.50 0.06
N ALA A 57 11.49 3.58 -1.10
CA ALA A 57 11.87 4.81 -1.78
C ALA A 57 10.91 5.20 -2.93
N GLY A 58 10.12 4.27 -3.47
CA GLY A 58 9.13 4.54 -4.52
C GLY A 58 7.85 5.22 -4.02
N GLU A 59 6.99 5.71 -4.91
CA GLU A 59 5.78 6.48 -4.53
C GLU A 59 4.58 5.60 -4.12
N LYS A 60 4.59 4.32 -4.51
CA LYS A 60 3.44 3.43 -4.32
C LYS A 60 3.16 3.23 -2.82
N VAL A 61 1.90 3.45 -2.43
CA VAL A 61 1.38 3.12 -1.11
C VAL A 61 0.39 1.97 -1.20
N LYS A 62 0.29 1.19 -0.13
CA LYS A 62 -0.67 0.08 0.01
C LYS A 62 -1.61 0.32 1.18
N GLN A 63 -2.74 -0.37 1.17
CA GLN A 63 -3.60 -0.45 2.35
C GLN A 63 -2.87 -1.29 3.41
N LEU A 64 -2.57 -0.67 4.55
CA LEU A 64 -1.82 -1.28 5.66
C LEU A 64 -2.77 -1.91 6.68
N SER A 65 -3.94 -1.31 6.89
CA SER A 65 -4.90 -1.76 7.89
C SER A 65 -6.11 -2.45 7.25
N GLN A 66 -6.83 -3.19 8.09
CA GLN A 66 -8.21 -3.54 7.79
C GLN A 66 -9.11 -2.30 7.69
N MET A 67 -10.32 -2.54 7.23
CA MET A 67 -11.41 -1.59 7.16
C MET A 67 -11.96 -1.34 8.57
N PHE A 68 -11.96 -0.07 9.01
CA PHE A 68 -12.47 0.37 10.30
C PHE A 68 -13.76 1.19 10.12
N ASP A 69 -14.64 1.12 11.11
CA ASP A 69 -15.90 1.87 11.07
C ASP A 69 -15.73 3.34 11.48
N ALA A 70 -14.65 3.68 12.18
CA ALA A 70 -14.40 5.03 12.67
C ALA A 70 -12.95 5.49 12.41
N PRO A 71 -12.75 6.80 12.17
CA PRO A 71 -11.43 7.34 11.86
C PRO A 71 -10.48 7.29 13.08
N GLN A 72 -11.00 7.34 14.31
CA GLN A 72 -10.14 7.23 15.51
C GLN A 72 -9.38 5.91 15.58
N TYR A 73 -9.97 4.80 15.14
CA TYR A 73 -9.30 3.49 15.11
C TYR A 73 -8.20 3.45 14.05
N ALA A 74 -8.44 4.08 12.90
CA ALA A 74 -7.43 4.25 11.86
C ALA A 74 -6.27 5.14 12.34
N GLN A 75 -6.56 6.18 13.12
CA GLN A 75 -5.53 7.04 13.72
C GLN A 75 -4.69 6.27 14.74
N GLN A 76 -5.31 5.49 15.63
CA GLN A 76 -4.59 4.63 16.59
C GLN A 76 -3.66 3.63 15.87
N PHE A 77 -4.12 3.06 14.75
CA PHE A 77 -3.29 2.19 13.92
C PHE A 77 -2.08 2.95 13.33
N MET A 78 -2.29 4.18 12.85
CA MET A 78 -1.20 5.02 12.36
C MET A 78 -0.18 5.32 13.46
N ASP A 79 -0.65 5.65 14.67
CA ASP A 79 0.23 5.96 15.80
C ASP A 79 1.05 4.74 16.23
N LEU A 80 0.44 3.55 16.21
CA LEU A 80 1.14 2.29 16.45
C LEU A 80 2.17 2.02 15.35
N ALA A 81 1.79 2.15 14.08
CA ALA A 81 2.70 1.94 12.95
C ALA A 81 3.91 2.88 12.97
N ARG A 82 3.74 4.12 13.46
CA ARG A 82 4.83 5.08 13.67
C ARG A 82 5.77 4.66 14.81
N LYS A 83 5.25 4.03 15.85
CA LYS A 83 6.05 3.54 16.98
C LYS A 83 6.82 2.26 16.64
N THR A 84 6.22 1.37 15.85
CA THR A 84 6.83 0.08 15.50
C THR A 84 8.06 0.24 14.61
N GLY A 85 8.09 1.21 13.70
CA GLY A 85 9.28 1.44 12.88
C GLY A 85 9.11 2.43 11.74
N LYS A 86 9.98 2.26 10.73
CA LYS A 86 10.02 3.14 9.56
C LYS A 86 8.73 3.02 8.77
N CYS A 87 8.02 4.14 8.69
CA CYS A 87 6.77 4.27 7.96
C CYS A 87 6.80 5.54 7.09
N ARG A 88 6.11 5.50 5.96
CA ARG A 88 6.04 6.62 5.02
C ARG A 88 4.65 6.79 4.45
N GLY A 89 4.25 8.06 4.29
CA GLY A 89 3.03 8.44 3.61
C GLY A 89 1.77 7.88 4.28
N LEU A 90 1.80 7.70 5.60
CA LEU A 90 0.66 7.21 6.37
C LEU A 90 -0.48 8.23 6.27
N ARG A 91 -1.58 7.80 5.67
CA ARG A 91 -2.80 8.58 5.49
C ARG A 91 -4.02 7.71 5.72
N ILE A 92 -5.04 8.29 6.35
CA ILE A 92 -6.36 7.66 6.45
C ILE A 92 -7.08 7.94 5.13
N ARG A 93 -7.73 6.92 4.57
CA ARG A 93 -8.64 7.06 3.45
C ARG A 93 -10.02 6.59 3.86
N ALA A 94 -11.03 7.35 3.47
CA ALA A 94 -12.42 6.98 3.64
C ALA A 94 -12.94 6.38 2.33
N LYS A 95 -13.71 5.30 2.44
CA LYS A 95 -14.41 4.69 1.32
C LYS A 95 -15.71 5.46 1.09
N CYS A 96 -15.72 6.34 0.10
CA CYS A 96 -16.85 7.22 -0.22
C CYS A 96 -17.24 7.08 -1.69
N GLU A 97 -18.46 7.49 -2.02
CA GLU A 97 -18.88 7.66 -3.41
C GLU A 97 -17.99 8.72 -4.07
N LEU A 98 -17.34 8.37 -5.17
CA LEU A 98 -16.51 9.29 -5.93
C LEU A 98 -17.44 10.34 -6.53
N THR A 99 -17.31 11.58 -6.09
CA THR A 99 -17.97 12.74 -6.71
C THR A 99 -17.06 13.33 -7.78
N ASP A 100 -17.64 13.67 -8.92
CA ASP A 100 -16.97 14.47 -9.96
C ASP A 100 -16.71 15.91 -9.44
N ALA A 101 -15.91 16.70 -10.16
CA ALA A 101 -15.56 18.09 -9.83
C ALA A 101 -16.77 19.03 -9.63
N LYS A 102 -17.98 18.59 -10.01
CA LYS A 102 -19.26 19.26 -9.84
C LYS A 102 -20.13 18.71 -8.70
N GLY A 103 -19.57 17.85 -7.83
CA GLY A 103 -20.27 17.25 -6.69
C GLY A 103 -21.27 16.15 -7.04
N LYS A 104 -21.36 15.73 -8.32
CA LYS A 104 -22.26 14.66 -8.74
C LYS A 104 -21.58 13.29 -8.57
N PRO A 105 -22.25 12.26 -8.03
CA PRO A 105 -21.67 10.94 -7.92
C PRO A 105 -21.34 10.39 -9.30
N VAL A 106 -20.12 9.88 -9.47
CA VAL A 106 -19.68 9.22 -10.69
C VAL A 106 -20.44 7.91 -10.79
N ILE A 107 -21.51 7.88 -11.57
CA ILE A 107 -22.32 6.68 -11.78
C ILE A 107 -21.64 5.78 -12.79
N ASN A 108 -21.50 4.50 -12.46
CA ASN A 108 -21.03 3.52 -13.42
C ASN A 108 -22.13 3.23 -14.46
N LYS A 109 -21.84 3.52 -15.74
CA LYS A 109 -22.80 3.33 -16.85
C LYS A 109 -23.37 1.90 -16.95
N LYS A 110 -22.63 0.89 -16.48
CA LYS A 110 -23.03 -0.52 -16.55
C LYS A 110 -23.91 -0.97 -15.38
N THR A 111 -23.63 -0.50 -14.16
CA THR A 111 -24.32 -0.95 -12.95
C THR A 111 -25.32 0.06 -12.39
N LYS A 112 -25.36 1.27 -12.95
CA LYS A 112 -26.16 2.43 -12.48
C LYS A 112 -25.94 2.81 -11.01
N ALA A 113 -24.98 2.19 -10.33
CA ALA A 113 -24.62 2.49 -8.95
C ALA A 113 -23.54 3.59 -8.89
N PRO A 114 -23.51 4.39 -7.81
CA PRO A 114 -22.41 5.30 -7.52
C PRO A 114 -21.09 4.53 -7.43
N LYS A 115 -20.04 5.03 -8.08
CA LYS A 115 -18.72 4.42 -8.03
C LYS A 115 -18.10 4.73 -6.67
N VAL A 116 -17.95 3.72 -5.84
CA VAL A 116 -17.30 3.85 -4.55
C VAL A 116 -15.78 3.78 -4.73
N GLY A 117 -15.06 4.72 -4.14
CA GLY A 117 -13.60 4.80 -4.19
C GLY A 117 -13.00 5.21 -2.84
N TRP A 118 -11.67 5.28 -2.81
CA TRP A 118 -10.94 5.75 -1.64
C TRP A 118 -10.60 7.23 -1.81
N VAL A 119 -10.97 8.04 -0.83
CA VAL A 119 -10.69 9.48 -0.77
C VAL A 119 -9.84 9.74 0.46
N ASP A 120 -8.85 10.62 0.35
CA ASP A 120 -8.00 10.99 1.50
C ASP A 120 -8.87 11.66 2.57
N TYR A 121 -8.84 11.13 3.80
CA TYR A 121 -9.62 11.63 4.92
C TYR A 121 -8.88 12.77 5.62
N SER A 122 -9.50 13.94 5.69
CA SER A 122 -9.02 15.05 6.51
C SER A 122 -9.96 15.23 7.73
N PRO A 123 -9.43 15.39 8.95
CA PRO A 123 -10.25 15.66 10.14
C PRO A 123 -11.04 16.98 10.00
N ASN A 124 -10.57 17.91 9.18
CA ASN A 124 -11.25 19.19 8.91
C ASN A 124 -12.43 19.09 7.93
N HIS A 125 -12.78 17.89 7.44
CA HIS A 125 -13.99 17.69 6.63
C HIS A 125 -15.26 17.47 7.46
N SER A 126 -15.19 17.65 8.78
CA SER A 126 -16.38 17.71 9.65
C SER A 126 -16.75 19.16 9.98
N HIS A 127 -17.98 19.53 9.62
CA HIS A 127 -18.69 20.80 9.82
C HIS A 127 -18.54 21.88 8.74
N ALA A 128 -19.02 21.58 7.53
CA ALA A 128 -19.89 22.55 6.85
C ALA A 128 -21.32 22.01 6.97
N ALA A 129 -22.00 22.41 8.05
CA ALA A 129 -23.45 22.36 8.15
C ALA A 129 -24.03 23.59 7.47
#